data_AF-A0AAT9HUU4-F1
#
_entry.id   AF-A0AAT9HUU4-F1
#
_cell.length_a   1.000
_cell.length_b   1.000
_cell.length_c   1.000
_cell.angle_alpha   90.00
_cell.angle_beta   90.00
_cell.angle_gamma   90.00
#
_symmetry.space_group_name_H-M   'P 1'
#
loop_
_entity.id
_entity.type
_entity.pdbx_description
1 polymer ?
#
loop_
_entity_poly.entity_id
_entity_poly.type
_entity_poly.pdbx_seq_one_letter_code
_entity_poly.pdbx_strand_id
1 'polypeptide(L)'
;MTGVTENPSDPQRDTDRRHFRERTALLGSFSAHDLMPARDDAGGTTDAGLQDFLLEECSRITTSHGRRWCLSAGPRAWTLDALRTREELLAAARAAPGTEADPARAWAERLLQHGRPPSPDGQSYGELYTALTVVGWFEDAPRARAQLARDGVVLPDTGTIGQALGRARLLQPLHALVDPGFTGRAGELAWLGALLDEPRDGGRDTANQWAFVHGPGGVGKSTLLARFVLDRLDDGHVPPTPCLYLTFDRHDLVAERPLTLVAEAVRQLGLLHPRSPSTRASWSGSWRAPSPPTG
;
A
#
# COMPACT_ATOMS: atom_id res chain seq x y z
N MET A 1 -23.82 46.54 16.86
CA MET A 1 -24.13 45.65 15.71
C MET A 1 -23.17 46.00 14.60
N THR A 2 -21.99 45.40 14.63
CA THR A 2 -20.97 45.49 13.59
C THR A 2 -21.38 44.56 12.45
N GLY A 3 -21.82 45.15 11.35
CA GLY A 3 -22.12 44.41 10.13
C GLY A 3 -20.85 43.77 9.60
N VAL A 4 -20.85 42.44 9.55
CA VAL A 4 -19.90 41.68 8.74
C VAL A 4 -20.32 41.92 7.30
N THR A 5 -19.60 42.81 6.62
CA THR A 5 -19.63 42.93 5.17
C THR A 5 -19.05 41.64 4.60
N GLU A 6 -19.93 40.73 4.16
CA GLU A 6 -19.57 39.69 3.21
C GLU A 6 -18.99 40.39 1.98
N ASN A 7 -17.67 40.29 1.82
CA ASN A 7 -16.95 40.86 0.71
C ASN A 7 -17.29 39.98 -0.51
N PRO A 8 -17.86 40.53 -1.61
CA PRO A 8 -18.19 39.74 -2.78
C PRO A 8 -16.94 39.09 -3.34
N SER A 9 -17.00 37.78 -3.56
CA SER A 9 -15.93 36.94 -4.11
C SER A 9 -15.35 37.58 -5.38
N ASP A 10 -14.04 37.80 -5.41
CA ASP A 10 -13.34 38.28 -6.59
C ASP A 10 -13.30 37.15 -7.65
N PRO A 11 -13.99 37.30 -8.80
CA PRO A 11 -14.13 36.23 -9.79
C PRO A 11 -12.79 35.78 -10.39
N GLN A 12 -11.77 36.65 -10.38
CA GLN A 12 -10.43 36.29 -10.81
C GLN A 12 -9.76 35.35 -9.81
N ARG A 13 -9.94 35.58 -8.50
CA ARG A 13 -9.41 34.71 -7.44
C ARG A 13 -10.05 33.33 -7.48
N ASP A 14 -11.35 33.25 -7.73
CA ASP A 14 -12.04 31.96 -7.85
C ASP A 14 -11.55 31.15 -9.07
N THR A 15 -11.25 31.86 -10.16
CA THR A 15 -10.68 31.24 -11.38
C THR A 15 -9.25 30.74 -11.14
N ASP A 16 -8.41 31.54 -10.50
CA ASP A 16 -7.03 31.16 -10.13
C ASP A 16 -7.03 29.95 -9.18
N ARG A 17 -7.87 29.96 -8.15
CA ARG A 17 -8.01 28.84 -7.20
C ARG A 17 -8.45 27.57 -7.90
N ARG A 18 -9.43 27.65 -8.80
CA ARG A 18 -9.85 26.49 -9.60
C ARG A 18 -8.67 25.92 -10.40
N HIS A 19 -7.88 26.78 -11.05
CA HIS A 19 -6.73 26.35 -11.82
C HIS A 19 -5.65 25.66 -10.96
N PHE A 20 -5.35 26.21 -9.77
CA PHE A 20 -4.42 25.58 -8.84
C PHE A 20 -4.91 24.23 -8.32
N ARG A 21 -6.20 24.12 -8.00
CA ARG A 21 -6.81 22.84 -7.60
C ARG A 21 -6.68 21.79 -8.69
N GLU A 22 -7.05 22.11 -9.92
CA GLU A 22 -6.99 21.17 -11.05
C GLU A 22 -5.55 20.65 -11.27
N ARG A 23 -4.56 21.54 -11.18
CA ARG A 23 -3.14 21.20 -11.33
C ARG A 23 -2.54 20.42 -10.15
N THR A 24 -3.22 20.35 -9.01
CA THR A 24 -2.69 19.71 -7.79
C THR A 24 -3.53 18.55 -7.29
N ALA A 25 -4.75 18.36 -7.81
CA ALA A 25 -5.69 17.35 -7.34
C ALA A 25 -5.12 15.92 -7.38
N LEU A 26 -4.29 15.62 -8.39
CA LEU A 26 -3.66 14.32 -8.61
C LEU A 26 -2.19 14.26 -8.16
N LEU A 27 -1.70 15.28 -7.46
CA LEU A 27 -0.35 15.28 -6.87
C LEU A 27 -0.38 14.76 -5.43
N GLY A 28 0.60 13.92 -5.10
CA GLY A 28 0.87 13.53 -3.72
C GLY A 28 1.42 14.70 -2.91
N SER A 29 2.34 15.48 -3.50
CA SER A 29 2.87 16.70 -2.91
C SER A 29 3.47 17.65 -3.95
N PHE A 30 3.58 18.94 -3.65
CA PHE A 30 4.13 19.95 -4.56
C PHE A 30 4.86 21.09 -3.84
N SER A 31 5.70 21.83 -4.57
CA SER A 31 6.26 23.10 -4.12
C SER A 31 5.39 24.26 -4.59
N ALA A 32 5.28 25.33 -3.78
CA ALA A 32 4.56 26.53 -4.18
C ALA A 32 5.18 27.18 -5.43
N HIS A 33 6.50 27.08 -5.58
CA HIS A 33 7.24 27.59 -6.74
C HIS A 33 6.81 26.90 -8.05
N ASP A 34 6.39 25.62 -7.98
CA ASP A 34 6.00 24.86 -9.17
C ASP A 34 4.68 25.37 -9.77
N LEU A 35 3.84 26.03 -8.96
CA LEU A 35 2.55 26.57 -9.37
C LEU A 35 2.64 27.97 -9.97
N MET A 36 3.76 28.68 -9.77
CA MET A 36 3.96 30.00 -10.35
C MET A 36 4.13 29.89 -11.87
N PRO A 37 3.47 30.75 -12.67
CA PRO A 37 3.71 30.80 -14.11
C PRO A 37 5.16 31.17 -14.40
N ALA A 38 5.67 30.73 -15.55
CA ALA A 38 6.96 31.21 -16.05
C ALA A 38 6.87 32.74 -16.22
N ARG A 39 7.92 33.45 -15.82
CA ARG A 39 7.97 34.93 -15.74
C ARG A 39 7.61 35.69 -17.04
N ASP A 40 7.48 35.00 -18.17
CA ASP A 40 7.17 35.60 -19.48
C ASP A 40 5.67 35.67 -19.80
N ASP A 41 4.79 34.99 -19.03
CA ASP A 41 3.35 35.10 -19.22
C ASP A 41 2.82 36.32 -18.45
N ALA A 42 2.71 37.46 -19.15
CA ALA A 42 2.21 38.75 -18.65
C ALA A 42 0.70 38.77 -18.28
N GLY A 43 0.10 37.61 -17.97
CA GLY A 43 -1.32 37.39 -17.74
C GLY A 43 -1.63 36.72 -16.40
N GLY A 44 -1.32 37.39 -15.29
CA GLY A 44 -2.31 37.56 -14.22
C GLY A 44 -2.65 36.40 -13.29
N THR A 45 -1.69 35.65 -12.76
CA THR A 45 -1.88 35.00 -11.44
C THR A 45 -1.31 35.91 -10.37
N THR A 46 -2.14 36.34 -9.42
CA THR A 46 -1.68 37.18 -8.31
C THR A 46 -1.03 36.32 -7.24
N ASP A 47 0.13 36.76 -6.74
CA ASP A 47 0.84 36.12 -5.61
C ASP A 47 -0.08 35.93 -4.39
N ALA A 48 -1.03 36.86 -4.20
CA ALA A 48 -2.08 36.78 -3.20
C ALA A 48 -3.04 35.58 -3.39
N GLY A 49 -3.48 35.30 -4.63
CA GLY A 49 -4.37 34.16 -4.91
C GLY A 49 -3.71 32.80 -4.65
N LEU A 50 -2.41 32.68 -4.95
CA LEU A 50 -1.62 31.49 -4.61
C LEU A 50 -1.47 31.34 -3.09
N GLN A 51 -1.17 32.44 -2.38
CA GLN A 51 -1.03 32.41 -0.93
C GLN A 51 -2.34 32.00 -0.22
N ASP A 52 -3.48 32.55 -0.63
CA ASP A 52 -4.80 32.20 -0.09
C ASP A 52 -5.11 30.71 -0.34
N PHE A 53 -4.85 30.20 -1.56
CA PHE A 53 -5.00 28.78 -1.90
C PHE A 53 -4.15 27.87 -1.00
N LEU A 54 -2.88 28.20 -0.79
CA LEU A 54 -1.98 27.40 0.04
C LEU A 54 -2.41 27.38 1.52
N LEU A 55 -2.87 28.51 2.04
CA LEU A 55 -3.26 28.63 3.46
C LEU A 55 -4.62 28.01 3.76
N GLU A 56 -5.58 28.12 2.84
CA GLU A 56 -6.96 27.69 3.10
C GLU A 56 -7.26 26.26 2.65
N GLU A 57 -6.56 25.77 1.62
CA GLU A 57 -6.90 24.50 0.98
C GLU A 57 -5.79 23.48 1.01
N CYS A 58 -4.58 23.86 1.39
CA CYS A 58 -3.45 22.96 1.43
C CYS A 58 -2.97 22.71 2.87
N SER A 59 -2.36 21.55 3.07
CA SER A 59 -1.67 21.19 4.29
C SER A 59 -0.18 21.08 4.03
N ARG A 60 0.64 21.46 5.03
CA ARG A 60 2.09 21.30 4.97
C ARG A 60 2.48 19.93 5.45
N ILE A 61 3.29 19.24 4.67
CA ILE A 61 3.83 17.92 4.99
C ILE A 61 5.35 17.90 4.88
N THR A 62 5.98 16.95 5.57
CA THR A 62 7.43 16.70 5.45
C THR A 62 7.64 15.45 4.63
N THR A 63 8.44 15.57 3.58
CA THR A 63 8.82 14.49 2.67
C THR A 63 10.35 14.31 2.71
N SER A 64 10.87 13.28 2.04
CA SER A 64 12.31 13.13 1.80
C SER A 64 12.92 14.33 1.07
N HIS A 65 12.12 15.08 0.30
CA HIS A 65 12.52 16.28 -0.42
C HIS A 65 12.26 17.56 0.39
N GLY A 66 12.04 17.43 1.70
CA GLY A 66 11.79 18.57 2.60
C GLY A 66 10.31 18.92 2.75
N ARG A 67 10.05 20.16 3.13
CA ARG A 67 8.69 20.67 3.43
C ARG A 67 7.97 20.97 2.12
N ARG A 68 6.84 20.29 1.90
CA ARG A 68 6.00 20.43 0.70
C ARG A 68 4.55 20.69 1.08
N TRP A 69 3.75 21.07 0.09
CA TRP A 69 2.31 21.24 0.22
C TRP A 69 1.57 20.03 -0.34
N CYS A 70 0.40 19.76 0.21
CA CYS A 70 -0.54 18.77 -0.29
C CYS A 70 -1.95 19.35 -0.24
N LEU A 71 -2.72 19.15 -1.32
CA LEU A 71 -4.12 19.58 -1.34
C LEU A 71 -4.92 18.80 -0.29
N SER A 72 -5.74 19.50 0.47
CA SER A 72 -6.59 18.90 1.51
C SER A 72 -7.68 18.02 0.90
N ALA A 73 -8.17 17.04 1.66
CA ALA A 73 -9.12 16.03 1.15
C ALA A 73 -10.40 16.63 0.55
N GLY A 74 -11.02 17.60 1.23
CA GLY A 74 -12.26 18.25 0.76
C GLY A 74 -12.11 18.96 -0.60
N PRO A 75 -11.20 19.96 -0.72
CA PRO A 75 -10.92 20.61 -2.00
C PRO A 75 -10.50 19.63 -3.10
N ARG A 76 -9.71 18.60 -2.77
CA ARG A 76 -9.33 17.55 -3.71
C ARG A 76 -10.56 16.80 -4.23
N ALA A 77 -11.39 16.27 -3.34
CA ALA A 77 -12.57 15.50 -3.71
C ALA A 77 -13.53 16.29 -4.61
N TRP A 78 -13.81 17.54 -4.24
CA TRP A 78 -14.68 18.41 -5.03
C TRP A 78 -14.08 18.71 -6.42
N THR A 79 -12.77 18.90 -6.49
CA THR A 79 -12.07 19.14 -7.77
C THR A 79 -12.11 17.92 -8.66
N LEU A 80 -11.86 16.73 -8.12
CA LEU A 80 -11.98 15.48 -8.87
C LEU A 80 -13.41 15.28 -9.37
N ASP A 81 -14.43 15.55 -8.55
CA ASP A 81 -15.84 15.49 -8.97
C ASP A 81 -16.20 16.53 -10.05
N ALA A 82 -15.49 17.66 -10.09
CA ALA A 82 -15.64 18.68 -11.12
C ALA A 82 -14.94 18.32 -12.43
N LEU A 83 -13.83 17.58 -12.37
CA LEU A 83 -13.13 16.96 -13.50
C LEU A 83 -13.91 15.71 -13.92
N ARG A 84 -14.97 15.92 -14.69
CA ARG A 84 -16.00 14.92 -14.93
C ARG A 84 -15.45 13.70 -15.65
N THR A 85 -14.63 13.90 -16.68
CA THR A 85 -14.23 12.84 -17.60
C THR A 85 -12.84 12.29 -17.33
N ARG A 86 -12.62 11.05 -17.78
CA ARG A 86 -11.29 10.44 -17.82
C ARG A 86 -10.26 11.32 -18.54
N GLU A 87 -10.64 11.96 -19.65
CA GLU A 87 -9.77 12.83 -20.43
C GLU A 87 -9.39 14.10 -19.67
N GLU A 88 -10.33 14.74 -18.97
CA GLU A 88 -10.07 15.93 -18.14
C GLU A 88 -9.15 15.61 -16.97
N LEU A 89 -9.38 14.49 -16.28
CA LEU A 89 -8.51 14.02 -15.20
C LEU A 89 -7.09 13.75 -15.72
N LEU A 90 -6.96 13.12 -16.88
CA LEU A 90 -5.66 12.83 -17.49
C LEU A 90 -4.96 14.12 -17.96
N ALA A 91 -5.71 15.07 -18.51
CA ALA A 91 -5.19 16.39 -18.90
C ALA A 91 -4.70 17.17 -17.67
N ALA A 92 -5.46 17.16 -16.58
CA ALA A 92 -5.09 17.78 -15.31
C ALA A 92 -3.81 17.16 -14.73
N ALA A 93 -3.69 15.82 -14.74
CA ALA A 93 -2.48 15.13 -14.30
C ALA A 93 -1.24 15.54 -15.11
N ARG A 94 -1.37 15.60 -16.45
CA ARG A 94 -0.27 15.97 -17.34
C ARG A 94 0.11 17.46 -17.27
N ALA A 95 -0.85 18.32 -16.96
CA ALA A 95 -0.65 19.75 -16.75
C ALA A 95 -0.14 20.09 -15.32
N ALA A 96 -0.16 19.11 -14.42
CA ALA A 96 0.32 19.27 -13.06
C ALA A 96 1.81 19.63 -13.06
N PRO A 97 2.22 20.66 -12.30
CA PRO A 97 3.60 21.08 -12.30
C PRO A 97 4.46 20.10 -11.51
N GLY A 98 5.71 19.94 -11.96
CA GLY A 98 6.68 19.06 -11.32
C GLY A 98 7.52 18.29 -12.33
N THR A 99 8.81 18.62 -12.36
CA THR A 99 9.90 17.91 -13.03
C THR A 99 10.37 16.68 -12.26
N GLU A 100 10.05 16.57 -10.96
CA GLU A 100 10.26 15.36 -10.15
C GLU A 100 9.10 14.37 -10.36
N ALA A 101 9.44 13.07 -10.43
CA ALA A 101 8.48 12.00 -10.62
C ALA A 101 7.60 11.79 -9.35
N ASP A 102 6.54 12.59 -9.18
CA ASP A 102 5.53 12.36 -8.15
C ASP A 102 4.87 10.98 -8.39
N PRO A 103 5.00 10.02 -7.46
CA PRO A 103 4.54 8.66 -7.68
C PRO A 103 3.02 8.59 -7.77
N ALA A 104 2.28 9.45 -7.06
CA ALA A 104 0.83 9.47 -7.09
C ALA A 104 0.28 9.94 -8.44
N ARG A 105 0.86 11.00 -9.01
CA ARG A 105 0.59 11.42 -10.39
C ARG A 105 0.89 10.30 -11.37
N ALA A 106 2.09 9.70 -11.30
CA ALA A 106 2.49 8.65 -12.23
C ALA A 106 1.56 7.42 -12.16
N TRP A 107 1.13 7.05 -10.95
CA TRP A 107 0.18 5.96 -10.76
C TRP A 107 -1.21 6.31 -11.28
N ALA A 108 -1.72 7.51 -10.97
CA ALA A 108 -3.01 8.01 -11.47
C ALA A 108 -3.04 8.09 -13.00
N GLU A 109 -1.99 8.64 -13.62
CA GLU A 109 -1.86 8.69 -15.07
C GLU A 109 -1.87 7.30 -15.69
N ARG A 110 -1.13 6.34 -15.12
CA ARG A 110 -1.11 4.95 -15.61
C ARG A 110 -2.51 4.33 -15.55
N LEU A 111 -3.22 4.50 -14.44
CA LEU A 111 -4.60 4.04 -14.29
C LEU A 111 -5.52 4.69 -15.34
N LEU A 112 -5.45 6.02 -15.48
CA LEU A 112 -6.27 6.78 -16.42
C LEU A 112 -5.88 6.51 -17.88
N GLN A 113 -4.66 6.06 -18.19
CA GLN A 113 -4.25 5.73 -19.55
C GLN A 113 -4.66 4.32 -19.96
N HIS A 114 -4.54 3.34 -19.06
CA HIS A 114 -4.80 1.93 -19.38
C HIS A 114 -6.18 1.44 -18.94
N GLY A 115 -6.89 2.20 -18.11
CA GLY A 115 -8.20 1.83 -17.56
C GLY A 115 -8.17 0.68 -16.55
N ARG A 116 -6.97 0.12 -16.28
CA ARG A 116 -6.77 -0.98 -15.33
C ARG A 116 -5.58 -0.68 -14.43
N PRO A 117 -5.69 -0.95 -13.13
CA PRO A 117 -4.59 -0.76 -12.20
C PRO A 117 -3.53 -1.86 -12.43
N PRO A 118 -2.26 -1.59 -12.10
CA PRO A 118 -1.26 -2.67 -12.02
C PRO A 118 -1.71 -3.74 -11.01
N SER A 119 -1.37 -5.00 -11.28
CA SER A 119 -1.64 -6.10 -10.34
C SER A 119 -1.02 -5.79 -8.98
N PRO A 120 -1.75 -5.90 -7.85
CA PRO A 120 -1.16 -5.72 -6.53
C PRO A 120 0.01 -6.66 -6.24
N ASP A 121 -0.01 -7.84 -6.86
CA ASP A 121 1.07 -8.82 -6.74
C ASP A 121 2.34 -8.32 -7.43
N GLY A 122 3.45 -8.32 -6.69
CA GLY A 122 4.76 -7.87 -7.18
C GLY A 122 5.01 -6.36 -7.08
N GLN A 123 4.03 -5.56 -6.65
CA GLN A 123 4.26 -4.14 -6.35
C GLN A 123 5.05 -3.96 -5.06
N SER A 124 5.95 -2.97 -5.05
CA SER A 124 6.67 -2.55 -3.85
C SER A 124 5.73 -1.92 -2.82
N TYR A 125 6.17 -1.87 -1.55
CA TYR A 125 5.44 -1.17 -0.48
C TYR A 125 5.10 0.28 -0.86
N GLY A 126 6.04 0.99 -1.48
CA GLY A 126 5.85 2.37 -1.92
C GLY A 126 4.74 2.48 -2.97
N GLU A 127 4.75 1.62 -3.99
CA GLU A 127 3.73 1.60 -5.04
C GLU A 127 2.34 1.26 -4.51
N LEU A 128 2.24 0.28 -3.61
CA LEU A 128 0.97 -0.09 -2.96
C LEU A 128 0.43 1.03 -2.07
N TYR A 129 1.30 1.73 -1.34
CA TYR A 129 0.90 2.89 -0.54
C TYR A 129 0.42 4.05 -1.42
N THR A 130 1.10 4.29 -2.54
CA THR A 130 0.67 5.26 -3.55
C THR A 130 -0.69 4.86 -4.15
N ALA A 131 -0.86 3.60 -4.53
CA ALA A 131 -2.13 3.09 -5.06
C ALA A 131 -3.27 3.31 -4.05
N LEU A 132 -3.07 2.96 -2.78
CA LEU A 132 -4.07 3.15 -1.73
C LEU A 132 -4.44 4.64 -1.56
N THR A 133 -3.44 5.51 -1.63
CA THR A 133 -3.62 6.97 -1.51
C THR A 133 -4.45 7.51 -2.67
N VAL A 134 -4.09 7.17 -3.91
CA VAL A 134 -4.81 7.64 -5.12
C VAL A 134 -6.23 7.10 -5.15
N VAL A 135 -6.42 5.80 -4.85
CA VAL A 135 -7.77 5.20 -4.79
C VAL A 135 -8.60 5.86 -3.70
N GLY A 136 -8.01 6.15 -2.54
CA GLY A 136 -8.67 6.89 -1.46
C GLY A 136 -9.20 8.26 -1.91
N TRP A 137 -8.45 8.99 -2.75
CA TRP A 137 -8.93 10.26 -3.31
C TRP A 137 -10.21 10.10 -4.15
N PHE A 138 -10.34 8.99 -4.88
CA PHE A 138 -11.54 8.68 -5.67
C PHE A 138 -12.68 8.07 -4.84
N GLU A 139 -12.40 7.45 -3.69
CA GLU A 139 -13.46 7.09 -2.72
C GLU A 139 -14.13 8.35 -2.16
N ASP A 140 -13.35 9.41 -1.89
CA ASP A 140 -13.86 10.69 -1.42
C ASP A 140 -14.57 11.51 -2.53
N ALA A 141 -14.39 11.14 -3.81
CA ALA A 141 -14.96 11.80 -5.00
C ALA A 141 -15.94 10.87 -5.77
N PRO A 142 -17.17 10.67 -5.26
CA PRO A 142 -18.07 9.63 -5.76
C PRO A 142 -18.57 9.88 -7.18
N ARG A 143 -18.66 11.15 -7.64
CA ARG A 143 -19.11 11.45 -9.00
C ARG A 143 -18.01 11.14 -10.00
N ALA A 144 -16.77 11.50 -9.70
CA ALA A 144 -15.60 11.15 -10.49
C ALA A 144 -15.46 9.64 -10.61
N ARG A 145 -15.55 8.93 -9.47
CA ARG A 145 -15.52 7.45 -9.43
C ARG A 145 -16.60 6.82 -10.30
N ALA A 146 -17.84 7.32 -10.20
CA ALA A 146 -18.95 6.80 -10.99
C ALA A 146 -18.78 7.06 -12.50
N GLN A 147 -18.20 8.19 -12.89
CA GLN A 147 -17.92 8.47 -14.30
C GLN A 147 -16.74 7.63 -14.83
N LEU A 148 -15.66 7.47 -14.06
CA LEU A 148 -14.55 6.59 -14.40
C LEU A 148 -15.02 5.15 -14.67
N ALA A 149 -15.95 4.63 -13.85
CA ALA A 149 -16.56 3.32 -14.08
C ALA A 149 -17.34 3.25 -15.40
N ARG A 150 -18.03 4.33 -15.81
CA ARG A 150 -18.72 4.42 -17.12
C ARG A 150 -17.72 4.50 -18.27
N ASP A 151 -16.59 5.15 -18.06
CA ASP A 151 -15.49 5.30 -19.02
C ASP A 151 -14.60 4.03 -19.10
N GLY A 152 -15.00 2.95 -18.43
CA GLY A 152 -14.32 1.64 -18.45
C GLY A 152 -13.07 1.57 -17.58
N VAL A 153 -12.86 2.53 -16.68
CA VAL A 153 -11.76 2.51 -15.70
C VAL A 153 -12.19 1.77 -14.45
N VAL A 154 -11.46 0.72 -14.09
CA VAL A 154 -11.73 -0.09 -12.90
C VAL A 154 -10.80 0.36 -11.78
N LEU A 155 -11.34 0.92 -10.70
CA LEU A 155 -10.57 1.19 -9.50
C LEU A 155 -10.45 -0.08 -8.66
N PRO A 156 -9.25 -0.44 -8.17
CA PRO A 156 -9.09 -1.59 -7.30
C PRO A 156 -9.75 -1.32 -5.95
N ASP A 157 -10.22 -2.38 -5.31
CA ASP A 157 -10.80 -2.32 -3.97
C ASP A 157 -9.71 -1.95 -2.93
N THR A 158 -10.04 -1.01 -2.04
CA THR A 158 -9.09 -0.52 -1.02
C THR A 158 -8.71 -1.63 -0.03
N GLY A 159 -9.61 -2.58 0.26
CA GLY A 159 -9.32 -3.77 1.06
C GLY A 159 -8.28 -4.67 0.42
N THR A 160 -8.39 -4.89 -0.90
CA THR A 160 -7.43 -5.68 -1.69
C THR A 160 -6.04 -5.03 -1.69
N ILE A 161 -5.95 -3.72 -1.92
CA ILE A 161 -4.68 -2.98 -1.84
C ILE A 161 -4.13 -3.00 -0.41
N GLY A 162 -4.99 -2.79 0.59
CA GLY A 162 -4.61 -2.82 2.01
C GLY A 162 -4.06 -4.18 2.44
N GLN A 163 -4.63 -5.27 1.93
CA GLN A 163 -4.12 -6.61 2.15
C GLN A 163 -2.75 -6.81 1.50
N ALA A 164 -2.59 -6.43 0.23
CA ALA A 164 -1.30 -6.49 -0.45
C ALA A 164 -0.24 -5.66 0.27
N LEU A 165 -0.59 -4.46 0.74
CA LEU A 165 0.29 -3.59 1.53
C LEU A 165 0.68 -4.23 2.86
N GLY A 166 -0.27 -4.88 3.55
CA GLY A 166 -0.02 -5.63 4.77
C GLY A 166 0.94 -6.81 4.56
N ARG A 167 0.77 -7.54 3.45
CA ARG A 167 1.69 -8.62 3.03
C ARG A 167 3.08 -8.06 2.70
N ALA A 168 3.16 -7.00 1.90
CA ALA A 168 4.44 -6.36 1.55
C ALA A 168 5.19 -5.89 2.79
N ARG A 169 4.49 -5.27 3.75
CA ARG A 169 5.08 -4.84 5.03
C ARG A 169 5.55 -6.01 5.89
N LEU A 170 4.82 -7.13 5.89
CA LEU A 170 5.22 -8.35 6.62
C LEU A 170 6.50 -8.96 6.03
N LEU A 171 6.63 -8.98 4.70
CA LEU A 171 7.75 -9.61 4.00
C LEU A 171 8.96 -8.69 3.83
N GLN A 172 8.78 -7.37 3.97
CA GLN A 172 9.86 -6.38 3.81
C GLN A 172 11.12 -6.71 4.63
N PRO A 173 11.06 -7.11 5.92
CA PRO A 173 12.26 -7.48 6.67
C PRO A 173 12.96 -8.72 6.11
N LEU A 174 12.20 -9.68 5.56
CA LEU A 174 12.77 -10.88 4.94
C LEU A 174 13.49 -10.51 3.64
N HIS A 175 12.88 -9.68 2.81
CA HIS A 175 13.53 -9.16 1.60
C HIS A 175 14.79 -8.34 1.93
N ALA A 176 14.78 -7.56 3.02
CA ALA A 176 15.96 -6.81 3.44
C ALA A 176 17.14 -7.70 3.90
N LEU A 177 16.85 -8.92 4.38
CA LEU A 177 17.87 -9.90 4.77
C LEU A 177 18.45 -10.65 3.57
N VAL A 178 17.64 -10.85 2.53
CA VAL A 178 18.02 -11.62 1.33
C VAL A 178 18.65 -10.66 0.31
N ASP A 179 19.97 -10.54 0.39
CA ASP A 179 20.78 -9.84 -0.61
C ASP A 179 20.68 -10.56 -1.98
N PRO A 180 20.67 -9.85 -3.12
CA PRO A 180 20.82 -10.44 -4.46
C PRO A 180 22.01 -11.41 -4.61
N GLY A 181 23.06 -11.26 -3.79
CA GLY A 181 24.24 -12.10 -3.73
C GLY A 181 24.13 -13.34 -2.83
N PHE A 182 22.94 -13.70 -2.33
CA PHE A 182 22.73 -14.93 -1.56
C PHE A 182 23.15 -16.17 -2.37
N THR A 183 24.23 -16.84 -1.95
CA THR A 183 24.81 -17.99 -2.66
C THR A 183 25.31 -19.07 -1.69
N GLY A 184 25.53 -20.29 -2.19
CA GLY A 184 26.24 -21.34 -1.44
C GLY A 184 25.43 -22.08 -0.37
N ARG A 185 24.10 -21.94 -0.34
CA ARG A 185 23.20 -22.54 0.67
C ARG A 185 22.11 -23.46 0.13
N ALA A 186 22.29 -23.94 -1.10
CA ALA A 186 21.30 -24.80 -1.76
C ALA A 186 21.07 -26.11 -0.98
N GLY A 187 22.10 -26.68 -0.36
CA GLY A 187 21.98 -27.90 0.44
C GLY A 187 21.11 -27.71 1.67
N GLU A 188 21.29 -26.61 2.40
CA GLU A 188 20.50 -26.30 3.59
C GLU A 188 19.05 -25.93 3.25
N LEU A 189 18.82 -25.20 2.15
CA LEU A 189 17.47 -24.94 1.65
C LEU A 189 16.75 -26.24 1.25
N ALA A 190 17.44 -27.14 0.54
CA ALA A 190 16.90 -28.44 0.17
C ALA A 190 16.58 -29.30 1.40
N TRP A 191 17.45 -29.26 2.42
CA TRP A 191 17.22 -29.94 3.70
C TRP A 191 15.99 -29.39 4.44
N LEU A 192 15.84 -28.07 4.53
CA LEU A 192 14.64 -27.44 5.10
C LEU A 192 13.37 -27.79 4.32
N GLY A 193 13.48 -27.90 2.99
CA GLY A 193 12.36 -28.30 2.14
C GLY A 193 11.94 -29.74 2.38
N ALA A 194 12.89 -30.67 2.36
CA ALA A 194 12.64 -32.08 2.63
C ALA A 194 11.94 -32.32 3.98
N LEU A 195 12.34 -31.57 5.02
CA LEU A 195 11.69 -31.65 6.33
C LEU A 195 10.18 -31.35 6.28
N LEU A 196 9.75 -30.44 5.40
CA LEU A 196 8.34 -30.05 5.28
C LEU A 196 7.57 -30.86 4.22
N ASP A 197 8.26 -31.39 3.22
CA ASP A 197 7.65 -32.06 2.05
C ASP A 197 7.57 -33.59 2.17
N GLU A 198 8.23 -34.21 3.16
CA GLU A 198 8.22 -35.66 3.34
C GLU A 198 6.78 -36.23 3.46
N PRO A 199 6.40 -37.24 2.65
CA PRO A 199 5.06 -37.80 2.63
C PRO A 199 4.67 -38.40 3.99
N ARG A 200 3.45 -38.09 4.40
CA ARG A 200 2.82 -38.47 5.67
C ARG A 200 2.40 -39.93 5.70
N ASP A 201 3.35 -40.85 5.77
CA ASP A 201 3.03 -42.26 5.98
C ASP A 201 2.69 -42.53 7.45
N GLY A 202 1.40 -42.77 7.71
CA GLY A 202 0.91 -43.57 8.84
C GLY A 202 0.99 -42.93 10.23
N GLY A 203 -0.03 -42.14 10.59
CA GLY A 203 -0.55 -42.07 11.97
C GLY A 203 0.36 -41.58 13.10
N ARG A 204 1.57 -41.08 12.82
CA ARG A 204 2.40 -40.42 13.84
C ARG A 204 1.95 -38.98 14.05
N ASP A 205 1.75 -38.65 15.32
CA ASP A 205 1.36 -37.34 15.82
C ASP A 205 2.26 -36.25 15.24
N THR A 206 1.67 -35.31 14.51
CA THR A 206 2.34 -34.24 13.73
C THR A 206 3.05 -33.18 14.57
N ALA A 207 3.17 -33.37 15.88
CA ALA A 207 3.43 -32.29 16.83
C ALA A 207 4.91 -31.89 16.99
N ASN A 208 5.88 -32.58 16.40
CA ASN A 208 7.26 -32.52 16.91
C ASN A 208 8.42 -32.52 15.89
N GLN A 209 8.23 -32.12 14.64
CA GLN A 209 9.39 -31.84 13.78
C GLN A 209 9.94 -30.44 14.05
N TRP A 210 10.87 -30.37 15.00
CA TRP A 210 11.63 -29.18 15.32
C TRP A 210 12.98 -29.24 14.62
N ALA A 211 13.29 -28.21 13.84
CA ALA A 211 14.62 -28.00 13.27
C ALA A 211 15.30 -26.83 13.99
N PHE A 212 16.57 -27.02 14.33
CA PHE A 212 17.41 -25.99 14.92
C PHE A 212 18.50 -25.61 13.92
N VAL A 213 18.50 -24.36 13.47
CA VAL A 213 19.58 -23.79 12.66
C VAL A 213 20.52 -23.03 13.59
N HIS A 214 21.74 -23.53 13.76
CA HIS A 214 22.75 -22.93 14.64
C HIS A 214 24.06 -22.66 13.90
N GLY A 215 24.89 -21.78 14.49
CA GLY A 215 26.15 -21.35 13.89
C GLY A 215 26.58 -19.98 14.41
N PRO A 216 27.83 -19.55 14.13
CA PRO A 216 28.36 -18.29 14.63
C PRO A 216 27.52 -17.08 14.18
N GLY A 217 27.65 -15.96 14.91
CA GLY A 217 27.03 -14.70 14.54
C GLY A 217 27.48 -14.26 13.13
N GLY A 218 26.57 -13.65 12.37
CA GLY A 218 26.88 -13.14 11.02
C GLY A 218 26.97 -14.21 9.91
N VAL A 219 26.84 -15.50 10.20
CA VAL A 219 26.96 -16.57 9.18
C VAL A 219 25.77 -16.69 8.21
N GLY A 220 24.74 -15.83 8.38
CA GLY A 220 23.58 -15.76 7.48
C GLY A 220 22.39 -16.68 7.82
N LYS A 221 22.24 -17.11 9.08
CA LYS A 221 21.11 -17.98 9.51
C LYS A 221 19.74 -17.36 9.25
N SER A 222 19.56 -16.11 9.66
CA SER A 222 18.30 -15.38 9.43
C SER A 222 18.05 -15.16 7.93
N THR A 223 19.12 -14.93 7.15
CA THR A 223 19.03 -14.83 5.69
C THR A 223 18.63 -16.16 5.05
N LEU A 224 19.16 -17.29 5.50
CA LEU A 224 18.74 -18.62 5.04
C LEU A 224 17.25 -18.86 5.28
N LEU A 225 16.77 -18.58 6.50
CA LEU A 225 15.36 -18.73 6.85
C LEU A 225 14.47 -17.76 6.06
N ALA A 226 14.89 -16.50 5.90
CA ALA A 226 14.18 -15.52 5.10
C ALA A 226 14.07 -15.96 3.64
N ARG A 227 15.17 -16.44 3.05
CA ARG A 227 15.18 -16.98 1.69
C ARG A 227 14.22 -18.17 1.56
N PHE A 228 14.30 -19.12 2.48
CA PHE A 228 13.42 -20.29 2.50
C PHE A 228 11.93 -19.92 2.58
N VAL A 229 11.56 -18.99 3.45
CA VAL A 229 10.18 -18.51 3.61
C VAL A 229 9.70 -17.82 2.34
N LEU A 230 10.52 -16.95 1.75
CA LEU A 230 10.18 -16.24 0.51
C LEU A 230 10.01 -17.22 -0.66
N ASP A 231 10.95 -18.15 -0.85
CA ASP A 231 10.86 -19.17 -1.90
C ASP A 231 9.54 -19.94 -1.79
N ARG A 232 9.16 -20.41 -0.60
CA ARG A 232 7.88 -21.13 -0.42
C ARG A 232 6.64 -20.29 -0.67
N LEU A 233 6.69 -18.98 -0.40
CA LEU A 233 5.57 -18.07 -0.67
C LEU A 233 5.45 -17.73 -2.16
N ASP A 234 6.54 -17.85 -2.92
CA ASP A 234 6.61 -17.57 -4.36
C ASP A 234 6.42 -18.84 -5.22
N ASP A 235 6.73 -20.04 -4.69
CA ASP A 235 6.73 -21.34 -5.39
C ASP A 235 5.34 -21.83 -5.87
N GLY A 236 4.29 -21.02 -5.73
CA GLY A 236 2.98 -21.27 -6.36
C GLY A 236 2.29 -22.58 -5.97
N HIS A 237 2.70 -23.22 -4.87
CA HIS A 237 2.13 -24.48 -4.42
C HIS A 237 0.63 -24.33 -4.14
N VAL A 238 -0.17 -25.32 -4.56
CA VAL A 238 -1.63 -25.34 -4.38
C VAL A 238 -2.04 -26.60 -3.60
N PRO A 239 -2.62 -26.47 -2.39
CA PRO A 239 -2.76 -25.23 -1.63
C PRO A 239 -1.41 -24.74 -1.07
N PRO A 240 -1.20 -23.43 -0.92
CA PRO A 240 0.03 -22.91 -0.35
C PRO A 240 0.11 -23.32 1.12
N THR A 241 1.23 -23.93 1.52
CA THR A 241 1.47 -24.29 2.92
C THR A 241 1.59 -23.01 3.74
N PRO A 242 0.78 -22.83 4.81
CA PRO A 242 0.88 -21.65 5.64
C PRO A 242 2.24 -21.54 6.29
N CYS A 243 2.90 -20.41 6.04
CA CYS A 243 4.18 -20.09 6.65
C CYS A 243 4.01 -18.88 7.57
N LEU A 244 4.53 -18.99 8.81
CA LEU A 244 4.48 -17.92 9.80
C LEU A 244 5.90 -17.58 10.21
N TYR A 245 6.24 -16.29 10.17
CA TYR A 245 7.54 -15.78 10.59
C TYR A 245 7.40 -14.97 11.87
N LEU A 246 7.79 -15.55 13.00
CA LEU A 246 7.76 -14.90 14.30
C LEU A 246 9.18 -14.50 14.70
N THR A 247 9.45 -13.20 14.77
CA THR A 247 10.73 -12.65 15.24
C THR A 247 10.59 -12.18 16.69
N PHE A 248 11.45 -12.69 17.56
CA PHE A 248 11.52 -12.30 18.97
C PHE A 248 12.41 -11.08 19.23
N ASP A 249 12.91 -10.44 18.17
CA ASP A 249 13.66 -9.18 18.28
C ASP A 249 12.72 -7.97 18.46
N ARG A 250 11.40 -8.18 18.30
CA ARG A 250 10.41 -7.13 18.45
C ARG A 250 9.87 -7.08 19.89
N HIS A 251 9.79 -5.88 20.45
CA HIS A 251 9.29 -5.64 21.80
C HIS A 251 7.81 -6.00 22.01
N ASP A 252 7.02 -6.12 20.95
CA ASP A 252 5.61 -6.48 20.99
C ASP A 252 5.35 -7.99 20.90
N LEU A 253 6.36 -8.80 20.56
CA LEU A 253 6.31 -10.26 20.53
C LEU A 253 7.09 -10.84 21.71
N VAL A 254 6.37 -11.09 22.80
CA VAL A 254 6.94 -11.54 24.06
C VAL A 254 6.62 -13.03 24.23
N ALA A 255 7.66 -13.87 24.27
CA ALA A 255 7.50 -15.33 24.38
C ALA A 255 6.72 -15.73 25.65
N GLU A 256 6.91 -14.99 26.73
CA GLU A 256 6.25 -15.15 28.03
C GLU A 256 4.78 -14.71 28.00
N ARG A 257 4.31 -14.11 26.90
CA ARG A 257 2.91 -13.72 26.67
C ARG A 257 2.37 -14.43 25.43
N PRO A 258 1.99 -15.72 25.53
CA PRO A 258 1.61 -16.55 24.37
C PRO A 258 0.49 -15.96 23.51
N LEU A 259 -0.42 -15.19 24.11
CA LEU A 259 -1.48 -14.49 23.37
C LEU A 259 -0.93 -13.51 22.33
N THR A 260 0.24 -12.93 22.53
CA THR A 260 0.91 -12.06 21.53
C THR A 260 1.36 -12.85 20.31
N LEU A 261 1.89 -14.07 20.50
CA LEU A 261 2.28 -14.98 19.42
C LEU A 261 1.07 -15.47 18.63
N VAL A 262 -0.01 -15.82 19.33
CA VAL A 262 -1.26 -16.25 18.68
C VAL A 262 -1.89 -15.11 17.89
N ALA A 263 -1.95 -13.90 18.46
CA ALA A 263 -2.50 -12.73 17.77
C ALA A 263 -1.71 -12.43 16.48
N GLU A 264 -0.38 -12.50 16.54
CA GLU A 264 0.47 -12.30 15.37
C GLU A 264 0.33 -13.42 14.35
N ALA A 265 0.25 -14.68 14.78
CA ALA A 265 0.01 -15.82 13.89
C ALA A 265 -1.32 -15.65 13.14
N VAL A 266 -2.41 -15.30 13.83
CA VAL A 266 -3.71 -15.04 13.21
C VAL A 266 -3.65 -13.87 12.22
N ARG A 267 -2.94 -12.79 12.57
CA ARG A 267 -2.73 -11.64 11.68
C ARG A 267 -2.00 -12.03 10.41
N GLN A 268 -0.90 -12.77 10.51
CA GLN A 268 -0.13 -13.23 9.35
C GLN A 268 -0.92 -14.21 8.49
N LEU A 269 -1.68 -15.15 9.09
CA LEU A 269 -2.58 -16.03 8.34
C LEU A 269 -3.61 -15.25 7.52
N GLY A 270 -4.21 -14.20 8.08
CA GLY A 270 -5.16 -13.35 7.36
C GLY A 270 -4.53 -12.58 6.19
N LEU A 271 -3.23 -12.26 6.27
CA LEU A 271 -2.51 -11.53 5.21
C LEU A 271 -1.97 -12.46 4.12
N LEU A 272 -1.42 -13.60 4.49
CA LEU A 272 -0.77 -14.54 3.56
C LEU A 272 -1.78 -15.49 2.91
N HIS A 273 -2.90 -15.76 3.59
CA HIS A 273 -3.97 -16.63 3.10
C HIS A 273 -5.34 -15.96 3.23
N PRO A 274 -5.62 -14.90 2.43
CA PRO A 274 -6.98 -14.43 2.24
C PRO A 274 -7.89 -15.64 1.99
N ARG A 275 -8.93 -15.81 2.82
CA ARG A 275 -9.92 -16.86 2.58
C ARG A 275 -10.52 -16.63 1.19
N SER A 276 -10.24 -17.54 0.26
CA SER A 276 -10.98 -17.54 -1.01
C SER A 276 -12.47 -17.74 -0.70
N PRO A 277 -13.40 -17.10 -1.45
CA PRO A 277 -14.84 -17.30 -1.23
C PRO A 277 -15.26 -18.79 -1.29
N SER A 278 -14.50 -19.63 -1.99
CA SER A 278 -14.73 -21.08 -2.13
C SER A 278 -14.28 -21.94 -0.94
N THR A 279 -13.47 -21.44 0.00
CA THR A 279 -12.94 -22.26 1.11
C THR A 279 -13.78 -22.21 2.38
N ARG A 280 -15.03 -21.74 2.30
CA ARG A 280 -15.94 -21.61 3.46
C ARG A 280 -16.34 -22.97 4.07
N ALA A 281 -16.08 -24.09 3.38
CA ALA A 281 -16.59 -25.41 3.74
C ALA A 281 -15.63 -26.35 4.50
N SER A 282 -14.31 -26.11 4.55
CA SER A 282 -13.37 -27.16 5.03
C SER A 282 -12.76 -26.95 6.42
N TRP A 283 -12.90 -25.77 7.03
CA TRP A 283 -12.25 -25.47 8.33
C TRP A 283 -13.12 -25.70 9.58
N SER A 284 -14.40 -26.06 9.43
CA SER A 284 -15.28 -26.39 10.55
C SER A 284 -15.21 -27.86 11.01
N GLY A 285 -14.34 -28.69 10.40
CA GLY A 285 -14.39 -30.14 10.56
C GLY A 285 -13.41 -30.82 11.54
N SER A 286 -12.40 -30.14 12.10
CA SER A 286 -11.32 -30.87 12.80
C SER A 286 -10.80 -30.27 14.11
N TRP A 287 -11.60 -29.47 14.83
CA TRP A 287 -11.34 -29.25 16.26
C TRP A 287 -12.11 -30.30 17.07
N ARG A 288 -11.49 -31.46 17.30
CA ARG A 288 -11.88 -32.33 18.42
C ARG A 288 -10.99 -31.97 19.60
N ALA A 289 -11.59 -31.50 20.69
CA ALA A 289 -10.89 -31.40 21.96
C ALA A 289 -10.35 -32.79 22.33
N PRO A 290 -9.13 -32.90 22.87
CA PRO A 290 -8.64 -34.17 23.38
C PRO A 290 -9.58 -34.67 24.47
N SER A 291 -10.07 -35.91 24.33
CA SER A 291 -10.89 -36.54 25.36
C SER A 291 -10.05 -36.74 26.63
N PRO A 292 -10.61 -36.48 27.82
CA PRO A 292 -9.89 -36.72 29.06
C PRO A 292 -9.60 -38.22 29.22
N PRO A 293 -8.47 -38.59 29.85
CA PRO A 293 -8.14 -39.99 30.08
C PRO A 293 -9.19 -40.61 31.01
N THR A 294 -9.85 -41.66 30.54
CA THR A 294 -10.66 -42.55 31.37
C THR A 294 -9.73 -43.40 32.23
N GLY A 295 -9.76 -43.15 33.54
CA GLY A 295 -9.31 -44.10 34.56
C GLY A 295 -10.46 -45.02 34.98
#